data_AF-A0A1H3VGE9-F1
#
_entry.id   AF-A0A1H3VGE9-F1
#
_cell.length_a   1.000
_cell.length_b   1.000
_cell.length_c   1.000
_cell.angle_alpha   90.00
_cell.angle_beta   90.00
_cell.angle_gamma   90.00
#
_symmetry.space_group_name_H-M   'P 1'
#
loop_
_entity.id
_entity.type
_entity.pdbx_description
1 polymer ?
#
loop_
_entity_poly.entity_id
_entity_poly.type
_entity_poly.pdbx_seq_one_letter_code
_entity_poly.pdbx_strand_id
1 'polypeptide(L)'
;MAMESLYLCLTGAIALFALLLGFWQLRVSAMLRRELDTLRQELLASQTRSEQKASFSKSLDQVEHEQKGITPPRSHSEKYRYVASLAAQGFDAQGIAVALQMAPVEVEQLLKLSQLKHQTEG
;
A
#
# COMPACT_ATOMS: atom_id res chain seq x y z
N MET A 1 44.72 -21.64 48.93
CA MET A 1 45.49 -21.05 47.82
C MET A 1 44.98 -21.48 46.44
N ALA A 2 45.19 -22.72 45.96
CA ALA A 2 44.79 -23.09 44.58
C ALA A 2 43.26 -23.05 44.31
N MET A 3 42.44 -23.38 45.30
CA MET A 3 40.97 -23.31 45.19
C MET A 3 40.46 -21.86 45.11
N GLU A 4 41.07 -20.93 45.86
CA GLU A 4 40.67 -19.52 45.89
C GLU A 4 40.97 -18.82 44.57
N SER A 5 42.11 -19.12 43.94
CA SER A 5 42.42 -18.63 42.59
C SER A 5 41.44 -19.15 41.53
N LEU A 6 40.93 -20.37 41.69
CA LEU A 6 39.94 -20.95 40.76
C LEU A 6 38.59 -20.23 40.87
N TYR A 7 38.12 -19.91 42.08
CA TYR A 7 36.88 -19.16 42.29
C TYR A 7 36.95 -17.71 41.78
N LEU A 8 38.10 -17.04 41.95
CA LEU A 8 38.30 -15.69 41.39
C LEU A 8 38.28 -15.69 39.86
N CYS A 9 38.88 -16.71 39.23
CA CYS A 9 38.87 -16.85 37.78
C CYS A 9 37.45 -17.12 37.25
N LEU A 10 36.70 -17.97 37.94
CA LEU A 10 35.35 -18.37 37.54
C LEU A 10 34.33 -17.24 37.69
N THR A 11 34.39 -16.48 38.79
CA THR A 11 33.55 -15.29 38.97
C THR A 11 33.90 -14.18 37.98
N GLY A 12 35.19 -13.99 37.67
CA GLY A 12 35.65 -13.10 36.60
C GLY A 12 35.09 -13.48 35.22
N ALA A 13 35.15 -14.75 34.86
CA ALA A 13 34.61 -15.25 33.60
C ALA A 13 33.08 -15.05 33.49
N ILE A 14 32.33 -15.32 34.57
CA ILE A 14 30.88 -15.10 34.61
C ILE A 14 30.54 -13.61 34.47
N ALA A 15 31.26 -12.72 35.16
CA ALA A 15 31.04 -11.29 35.06
C ALA A 15 31.29 -10.77 33.64
N LEU A 16 32.36 -11.24 32.99
CA LEU A 16 32.69 -10.89 31.61
C LEU A 16 31.63 -11.39 30.63
N PHE A 17 31.14 -12.61 30.83
CA PHE A 17 30.08 -13.19 30.02
C PHE A 17 28.75 -12.44 30.18
N ALA A 18 28.40 -12.04 31.41
CA ALA A 18 27.22 -11.22 31.67
C ALA A 18 27.30 -9.85 31.00
N LEU A 19 28.48 -9.20 31.01
CA LEU A 19 28.70 -7.94 30.31
C LEU A 19 28.58 -8.07 28.79
N LEU A 20 29.13 -9.14 28.22
CA LEU A 20 29.01 -9.45 26.79
C LEU A 20 27.54 -9.66 26.40
N LEU A 21 26.79 -10.44 27.17
CA LEU A 21 25.36 -10.64 26.95
C LEU A 21 24.56 -9.34 27.06
N GLY A 22 24.83 -8.52 28.07
CA GLY A 22 24.18 -7.22 28.23
C GLY A 22 24.45 -6.29 27.05
N PHE A 23 25.69 -6.25 26.56
CA PHE A 23 26.07 -5.48 25.38
C PHE A 23 25.37 -5.99 24.11
N TRP A 24 25.26 -7.31 23.95
CA TRP A 24 24.55 -7.93 22.83
C TRP A 24 23.06 -7.62 22.86
N GLN A 25 22.42 -7.75 24.02
CA GLN A 25 21.02 -7.38 24.20
C GLN A 25 20.76 -5.90 23.91
N LEU A 26 21.67 -5.01 24.28
CA LEU A 26 21.58 -3.59 23.95
C LEU A 26 21.60 -3.34 22.45
N ARG A 27 22.49 -4.03 21.72
CA ARG A 27 22.55 -3.95 20.26
C ARG A 27 21.28 -4.47 19.58
N VAL A 28 20.80 -5.64 20.00
CA VAL A 28 19.58 -6.23 19.47
C VAL A 28 18.39 -5.31 19.75
N SER A 29 18.26 -4.83 20.99
CA SER A 29 17.20 -3.88 21.38
C SER A 29 17.25 -2.58 20.58
N ALA A 30 18.44 -2.06 20.27
CA ALA A 30 18.61 -0.88 19.43
C ALA A 30 18.19 -1.13 17.98
N MET A 31 18.45 -2.33 17.44
CA MET A 31 18.03 -2.72 16.10
C MET A 31 16.50 -2.87 16.02
N LEU A 32 15.87 -3.55 16.99
CA LEU A 32 14.42 -3.69 17.04
C LEU A 32 13.70 -2.35 17.22
N ARG A 33 14.29 -1.41 17.98
CA ARG A 33 13.76 -0.04 18.12
C ARG A 33 13.73 0.70 16.79
N ARG A 34 14.75 0.53 15.94
CA ARG A 34 14.79 1.16 14.61
C ARG A 34 13.67 0.63 13.71
N GLU A 35 13.45 -0.68 13.72
CA GLU A 35 12.33 -1.26 12.97
C GLU A 35 10.98 -0.74 13.48
N LEU A 36 10.78 -0.72 14.80
CA LEU A 36 9.57 -0.14 15.40
C LEU A 36 9.38 1.33 15.04
N ASP A 37 10.45 2.13 15.02
CA ASP A 37 10.37 3.54 14.62
C ASP A 37 10.01 3.68 13.14
N THR A 38 10.56 2.84 12.26
CA THR A 38 10.17 2.84 10.84
C THR A 38 8.71 2.45 10.63
N LEU A 39 8.23 1.39 11.29
CA LEU A 39 6.82 0.97 11.25
C LEU A 39 5.90 2.03 11.86
N ARG A 40 6.31 2.68 12.95
CA ARG A 40 5.56 3.78 13.57
C ARG A 40 5.51 5.00 12.66
N GLN A 41 6.60 5.30 11.96
CA GLN A 41 6.67 6.39 11.00
C GLN A 41 5.85 6.09 9.75
N GLU A 42 5.84 4.84 9.26
CA GLU A 42 4.94 4.39 8.19
C GLU A 42 3.48 4.43 8.62
N LEU A 43 3.16 4.06 9.86
CA LEU A 43 1.81 4.18 10.41
C LEU A 43 1.38 5.64 10.54
N LEU A 44 2.25 6.54 11.00
CA LEU A 44 1.95 7.98 11.08
C LEU A 44 1.86 8.62 9.69
N ALA A 45 2.71 8.20 8.75
CA ALA A 45 2.63 8.61 7.34
C ALA A 45 1.37 8.07 6.66
N SER A 46 0.97 6.85 7.01
CA SER A 46 -0.29 6.24 6.54
C SER A 46 -1.50 6.85 7.23
N GLN A 47 -1.38 7.29 8.48
CA GLN A 47 -2.44 7.96 9.24
C GLN A 47 -2.62 9.38 8.74
N THR A 48 -1.55 10.13 8.45
CA THR A 48 -1.64 11.42 7.75
C THR A 48 -2.17 11.23 6.33
N ARG A 49 -1.77 10.19 5.60
CA ARG A 49 -2.36 9.85 4.29
C ARG A 49 -3.82 9.41 4.40
N SER A 50 -4.22 8.75 5.48
CA SER A 50 -5.58 8.32 5.78
C SER A 50 -6.45 9.47 6.27
N GLU A 51 -5.93 10.39 7.08
CA GLU A 51 -6.56 11.64 7.47
C GLU A 51 -6.69 12.58 6.28
N GLN A 52 -5.68 12.63 5.41
CA GLN A 52 -5.79 13.35 4.15
C GLN A 52 -6.84 12.68 3.27
N LYS A 53 -6.85 11.35 3.14
CA LYS A 53 -7.89 10.59 2.44
C LYS A 53 -9.27 10.73 3.08
N ALA A 54 -9.35 10.90 4.41
CA ALA A 54 -10.58 11.11 5.18
C ALA A 54 -11.09 12.55 5.03
N SER A 55 -10.18 13.53 4.95
CA SER A 55 -10.48 14.91 4.62
C SER A 55 -10.89 15.05 3.15
N PHE A 56 -10.26 14.29 2.25
CA PHE A 56 -10.69 14.13 0.86
C PHE A 56 -12.04 13.43 0.76
N SER A 57 -12.30 12.38 1.54
CA SER A 57 -13.60 11.71 1.53
C SER A 57 -14.69 12.55 2.20
N LYS A 58 -14.34 13.39 3.19
CA LYS A 58 -15.24 14.41 3.75
C LYS A 58 -15.52 15.53 2.76
N SER A 59 -14.53 15.98 2.00
CA SER A 59 -14.72 16.90 0.87
C SER A 59 -15.50 16.27 -0.28
N LEU A 60 -15.34 14.97 -0.53
CA LEU A 60 -16.15 14.22 -1.51
C LEU A 60 -17.58 14.02 -1.04
N ASP A 61 -17.83 13.73 0.24
CA ASP A 61 -19.18 13.65 0.82
C ASP A 61 -19.87 15.02 0.77
N GLN A 62 -19.12 16.10 0.99
CA GLN A 62 -19.63 17.46 0.91
C GLN A 62 -19.97 17.84 -0.55
N VAL A 63 -19.14 17.42 -1.52
CA VAL A 63 -19.42 17.56 -2.95
C VAL A 63 -20.56 16.63 -3.41
N GLU A 64 -20.70 15.42 -2.86
CA GLU A 64 -21.79 14.49 -3.16
C GLU A 64 -23.13 15.00 -2.62
N HIS A 65 -23.12 15.67 -1.46
CA HIS A 65 -24.31 16.35 -0.94
C HIS A 65 -24.69 17.61 -1.73
N GLU A 66 -23.73 18.36 -2.27
CA GLU A 66 -24.00 19.46 -3.20
C GLU A 66 -24.41 18.97 -4.61
N GLN A 67 -23.92 17.80 -5.04
CA GLN A 67 -24.31 17.15 -6.31
C GLN A 67 -25.64 16.39 -6.24
N LYS A 68 -26.19 16.10 -5.06
CA LYS A 68 -27.54 15.51 -4.94
C LYS A 68 -28.66 16.41 -5.47
N GLY A 69 -28.38 17.68 -5.81
CA GLY A 69 -29.27 18.54 -6.59
C GLY A 69 -29.12 18.40 -8.11
N ILE A 70 -28.04 17.79 -8.62
CA ILE A 70 -27.71 17.68 -10.04
C ILE A 70 -26.97 16.36 -10.29
N THR A 71 -27.70 15.25 -10.30
CA THR A 71 -27.18 13.94 -10.73
C THR A 71 -26.96 13.94 -12.25
N PRO A 72 -25.77 13.62 -12.75
CA PRO A 72 -25.67 12.74 -13.90
C PRO A 72 -25.18 11.36 -13.42
N PRO A 73 -25.68 10.27 -14.00
CA PRO A 73 -25.27 8.91 -13.61
C PRO A 73 -23.76 8.77 -13.75
N ARG A 74 -23.08 8.16 -12.76
CA ARG A 74 -21.65 7.81 -12.83
C ARG A 74 -21.35 7.24 -14.20
N SER A 75 -20.70 8.06 -15.01
CA SER A 75 -20.89 7.99 -16.45
C SER A 75 -20.25 6.73 -16.99
N HIS A 76 -21.00 5.96 -17.79
CA HIS A 76 -20.47 4.86 -18.56
C HIS A 76 -19.18 5.27 -19.31
N SER A 77 -19.03 6.57 -19.64
CA SER A 77 -17.85 7.25 -20.22
C SER A 77 -16.50 6.85 -19.58
N GLU A 78 -16.43 6.73 -18.26
CA GLU A 78 -15.18 6.39 -17.56
C GLU A 78 -14.76 4.93 -17.78
N LYS A 79 -15.75 4.03 -17.83
CA LYS A 79 -15.51 2.60 -18.13
C LYS A 79 -14.98 2.42 -19.55
N TYR A 80 -15.52 3.15 -20.53
CA TYR A 80 -15.02 3.11 -21.91
C TYR A 80 -13.57 3.60 -22.00
N ARG A 81 -13.23 4.70 -21.31
CA ARG A 81 -11.86 5.24 -21.30
C ARG A 81 -10.86 4.25 -20.73
N TYR A 82 -11.25 3.56 -19.65
CA TYR A 82 -10.37 2.59 -19.01
C TYR A 82 -10.15 1.34 -19.88
N VAL A 83 -11.22 0.80 -20.49
CA VAL A 83 -11.12 -0.32 -21.45
C VAL A 83 -10.25 0.05 -22.66
N ALA A 84 -10.41 1.25 -23.21
CA ALA A 84 -9.57 1.73 -24.31
C ALA A 84 -8.09 1.84 -23.90
N SER A 85 -7.80 2.30 -22.67
CA SER A 85 -6.43 2.40 -22.16
C SER A 85 -5.76 1.04 -21.96
N LEU A 86 -6.51 0.01 -21.58
CA LEU A 86 -6.01 -1.35 -21.45
C LEU A 86 -5.75 -1.99 -22.81
N ALA A 87 -6.64 -1.77 -23.79
CA ALA A 87 -6.40 -2.24 -25.16
C ALA A 87 -5.17 -1.57 -25.80
N ALA A 88 -4.92 -0.29 -25.50
CA ALA A 88 -3.71 0.41 -25.95
C ALA A 88 -2.41 -0.16 -25.35
N GLN A 89 -2.50 -0.83 -24.20
CA GLN A 89 -1.38 -1.55 -23.55
C GLN A 89 -1.18 -2.97 -24.11
N GLY A 90 -1.97 -3.38 -25.09
CA GLY A 90 -1.88 -4.69 -25.73
C GLY A 90 -2.66 -5.81 -25.04
N PHE A 91 -3.55 -5.47 -24.09
CA PHE A 91 -4.45 -6.46 -23.49
C PHE A 91 -5.58 -6.81 -24.45
N ASP A 92 -5.87 -8.10 -24.55
CA ASP A 92 -6.98 -8.65 -25.31
C ASP A 92 -8.31 -8.52 -24.54
N ALA A 93 -9.43 -8.71 -25.24
CA ALA A 93 -10.76 -8.60 -24.64
C ALA A 93 -10.94 -9.55 -23.44
N GLN A 94 -10.29 -10.71 -23.47
CA GLN A 94 -10.32 -11.70 -22.39
C GLN A 94 -9.55 -11.24 -21.15
N GLY A 95 -8.34 -10.70 -21.32
CA GLY A 95 -7.54 -10.14 -20.22
C GLY A 95 -8.20 -8.92 -19.58
N ILE A 96 -8.85 -8.08 -20.40
CA ILE A 96 -9.63 -6.94 -19.90
C ILE A 96 -10.88 -7.41 -19.15
N ALA A 97 -11.59 -8.42 -19.66
CA ALA A 97 -12.76 -8.99 -19.01
C ALA A 97 -12.44 -9.54 -17.62
N VAL A 98 -11.29 -10.21 -17.46
CA VAL A 98 -10.81 -10.70 -16.16
C VAL A 98 -10.43 -9.53 -15.24
N ALA A 99 -9.70 -8.54 -15.76
CA ALA A 99 -9.28 -7.38 -14.97
C ALA A 99 -10.45 -6.52 -14.48
N LEU A 100 -11.52 -6.43 -15.27
CA LEU A 100 -12.71 -5.64 -14.96
C LEU A 100 -13.87 -6.44 -14.38
N GLN A 101 -13.73 -7.77 -14.29
CA GLN A 101 -14.80 -8.68 -13.89
C GLN A 101 -16.08 -8.47 -14.72
N MET A 102 -15.90 -8.30 -16.04
CA MET A 102 -16.98 -8.03 -16.99
C MET A 102 -17.13 -9.19 -17.98
N ALA A 103 -18.29 -9.30 -18.61
CA ALA A 103 -18.47 -10.28 -19.68
C ALA A 103 -17.58 -9.89 -20.89
N PRO A 104 -16.90 -10.86 -21.54
CA PRO A 104 -16.03 -10.56 -22.68
C PRO A 104 -16.80 -9.91 -23.84
N VAL A 105 -18.06 -10.29 -24.02
CA VAL A 105 -18.98 -9.68 -25.01
C VAL A 105 -19.21 -8.19 -24.73
N GLU A 106 -19.29 -7.80 -23.46
CA GLU A 106 -19.46 -6.40 -23.08
C GLU A 106 -18.19 -5.62 -23.40
N VAL A 107 -17.01 -6.16 -23.07
CA VAL A 107 -15.71 -5.54 -23.38
C VAL A 107 -15.54 -5.33 -24.90
N GLU A 108 -15.90 -6.29 -25.73
CA GLU A 108 -15.85 -6.14 -27.19
C GLU A 108 -16.74 -4.99 -27.70
N GLN A 109 -17.93 -4.84 -27.12
CA GLN A 109 -18.82 -3.72 -27.46
C GLN A 109 -18.19 -2.39 -27.07
N LEU A 110 -17.58 -2.30 -25.88
CA LEU A 110 -16.89 -1.10 -25.41
C LEU A 110 -15.69 -0.75 -26.32
N LEU A 111 -14.96 -1.74 -26.82
CA LEU A 111 -13.84 -1.55 -27.74
C LEU A 111 -14.29 -1.08 -29.12
N LYS A 112 -15.38 -1.63 -29.66
CA LYS A 112 -15.95 -1.15 -30.93
C LYS A 112 -16.43 0.29 -30.80
N LEU A 113 -17.05 0.63 -29.67
CA LEU A 113 -17.52 1.99 -29.40
C LEU A 113 -16.35 2.99 -29.23
N SER A 114 -15.23 2.57 -28.63
CA SER A 114 -14.07 3.46 -28.49
C SER A 114 -13.40 3.78 -29.84
N GLN A 115 -13.36 2.81 -30.76
CA GLN A 115 -12.85 3.03 -32.12
C GLN A 115 -13.73 4.01 -32.92
N LEU A 116 -15.06 3.88 -32.81
CA LEU A 116 -15.99 4.78 -33.48
C LEU A 116 -15.84 6.22 -32.98
N LYS A 117 -15.69 6.44 -31.68
CA LYS A 117 -15.50 7.79 -31.13
C LYS A 117 -14.22 8.46 -31.65
N HIS A 118 -13.14 7.71 -31.80
CA HIS A 118 -11.87 8.24 -32.28
C HIS A 118 -11.91 8.66 -33.75
N GLN A 119 -12.81 8.07 -34.55
CA GLN A 119 -13.01 8.44 -35.96
C GLN A 119 -13.88 9.70 -36.14
N THR A 120 -14.72 10.05 -35.16
CA THR A 120 -15.60 11.22 -35.24
C THR A 120 -14.98 12.51 -34.66
N GLU A 121 -13.84 12.40 -33.96
CA GLU A 121 -13.09 13.53 -33.39
C GLU A 121 -11.80 13.88 -34.19
N GLY A 122 -11.61 13.30 -35.39
CA GLY A 122 -10.53 13.64 -36.33
C GLY A 122 -11.06 14.35 -37.57
#